data_AF-V2X440-F1
#
_entry.id   AF-V2X440-F1
#
_cell.length_a   1.000
_cell.length_b   1.000
_cell.length_c   1.000
_cell.angle_alpha   90.00
_cell.angle_beta   90.00
_cell.angle_gamma   90.00
#
_symmetry.space_group_name_H-M   'P 1'
#
loop_
_entity.id
_entity.type
_entity.pdbx_description
1 polymer ?
#
loop_
_entity_poly.entity_id
_entity_poly.type
_entity_poly.pdbx_seq_one_letter_code
_entity_poly.pdbx_strand_id
1 'polypeptide(L)'
;MNTSRLQIFALAAYLIAAVSGATVTFDCNNIPETCNNMCYASNRGVYFAMHFDPDTNNRGPRRQAAGCLPNPNRCSTSPPTPQRVTCDEYPFASTHGTGNGGWYSGTGATTRCVSSFECSSQGGTLSSFYQSFGRVDGTQVDVVVENYSSTVAPYCNNAGMAPDADFQTGGAPPNRRDLLDGFSTGGKPPVRRAEVYEYRTAGNRTVRSVTGPLEIGSEIFVPNDGWQNNPKVKAMLARRQDDDEGCTGSKVQIDAASLLENDELGATDKIVERL
;
A
#
# COMPACT_ATOMS: atom_id res chain seq x y z
N MET A 1 62.05 -8.59 -27.73
CA MET A 1 61.70 -8.57 -26.29
C MET A 1 60.29 -8.01 -26.17
N ASN A 2 59.34 -8.86 -25.75
CA ASN A 2 57.93 -8.54 -25.59
C ASN A 2 57.72 -7.75 -24.29
N THR A 3 57.26 -6.51 -24.36
CA THR A 3 56.65 -5.82 -23.22
C THR A 3 55.14 -5.92 -23.33
N SER A 4 54.62 -6.88 -22.58
CA SER A 4 53.20 -7.12 -22.34
C SER A 4 52.57 -6.00 -21.50
N ARG A 5 51.33 -5.67 -21.85
CA ARG A 5 50.19 -5.45 -20.93
C ARG A 5 50.41 -4.43 -19.81
N LEU A 6 50.03 -3.18 -20.05
CA LEU A 6 49.46 -2.33 -19.02
C LEU A 6 47.96 -2.18 -19.28
N GLN A 7 47.19 -2.75 -18.36
CA GLN A 7 45.74 -2.76 -18.31
C GLN A 7 45.20 -1.36 -18.06
N ILE A 8 44.38 -0.82 -18.96
CA ILE A 8 43.46 0.27 -18.66
C ILE A 8 42.10 -0.38 -18.44
N PHE A 9 41.85 -0.80 -17.20
CA PHE A 9 40.52 -1.14 -16.72
C PHE A 9 40.00 0.00 -15.84
N ALA A 10 38.68 0.14 -15.86
CA ALA A 10 37.83 0.86 -14.92
C ALA A 10 37.61 2.36 -15.16
N LEU A 11 36.75 2.67 -16.12
CA LEU A 11 35.73 3.71 -15.92
C LEU A 11 34.37 3.18 -16.41
N ALA A 12 33.91 2.07 -15.82
CA ALA A 12 32.49 1.80 -15.75
C ALA A 12 31.98 2.63 -14.57
N ALA A 13 31.61 3.88 -14.83
CA ALA A 13 30.74 4.61 -13.92
C ALA A 13 29.42 3.83 -13.89
N TYR A 14 29.28 2.96 -12.89
CA TYR A 14 27.97 2.49 -12.48
C TYR A 14 27.21 3.74 -12.02
N LEU A 15 26.45 4.33 -12.94
CA LEU A 15 25.24 5.04 -12.58
C LEU A 15 24.35 3.98 -11.92
N ILE A 16 24.55 3.76 -10.62
CA ILE A 16 23.46 3.31 -9.77
C ILE A 16 22.51 4.49 -9.82
N ALA A 17 21.62 4.52 -10.81
CA ALA A 17 20.36 5.20 -10.64
C ALA A 17 19.78 4.53 -9.40
N ALA A 18 19.88 5.20 -8.26
CA ALA A 18 19.00 4.89 -7.16
C ALA A 18 17.61 4.97 -7.78
N VAL A 19 16.96 3.82 -7.97
CA VAL A 19 15.55 3.80 -8.31
C VAL A 19 14.90 4.38 -7.07
N SER A 20 14.70 5.70 -7.07
CA SER A 20 13.98 6.40 -6.03
C SER A 20 12.63 5.71 -5.94
N GLY A 21 12.29 5.17 -4.76
CA GLY A 21 10.97 4.60 -4.52
C GLY A 21 9.90 5.61 -4.92
N ALA A 22 8.82 5.11 -5.53
CA ALA A 22 7.65 5.93 -5.80
C ALA A 22 6.87 6.07 -4.48
N THR A 23 6.60 7.29 -4.06
CA THR A 23 5.89 7.55 -2.79
C THR A 23 4.44 7.94 -3.06
N VAL A 24 3.46 7.24 -2.46
CA VAL A 24 2.03 7.58 -2.55
C VAL A 24 1.53 8.23 -1.26
N THR A 25 0.70 9.26 -1.41
CA THR A 25 0.03 9.96 -0.31
C THR A 25 -1.41 9.51 -0.17
N PHE A 26 -1.83 9.24 1.07
CA PHE A 26 -3.23 8.96 1.42
C PHE A 26 -3.79 10.01 2.37
N ASP A 27 -4.94 10.60 2.01
CA ASP A 27 -5.70 11.49 2.88
C ASP A 27 -6.57 10.70 3.88
N CYS A 28 -6.22 10.77 5.16
CA CYS A 28 -6.94 10.04 6.21
C CYS A 28 -8.33 10.58 6.54
N ASN A 29 -8.71 11.77 6.06
CA ASN A 29 -10.10 12.20 6.13
C ASN A 29 -11.01 11.34 5.24
N ASN A 30 -10.48 10.83 4.12
CA ASN A 30 -11.22 10.03 3.16
C ASN A 30 -11.20 8.54 3.50
N ILE A 31 -10.11 8.05 4.10
CA ILE A 31 -9.90 6.62 4.40
C ILE A 31 -9.41 6.35 5.83
N PRO A 32 -10.13 6.81 6.87
CA PRO A 32 -9.64 6.79 8.25
C PRO A 32 -9.30 5.40 8.79
N GLU A 33 -10.10 4.36 8.48
CA GLU A 33 -9.86 2.99 8.94
C GLU A 33 -8.71 2.34 8.18
N THR A 34 -8.60 2.60 6.89
CA THR A 34 -7.46 2.16 6.09
C THR A 34 -6.15 2.80 6.58
N CYS A 35 -6.15 4.11 6.86
CA CYS A 35 -5.00 4.78 7.48
C CYS A 35 -4.63 4.17 8.84
N ASN A 36 -5.62 3.88 9.68
CA ASN A 36 -5.42 3.17 10.94
C ASN A 36 -4.73 1.82 10.72
N ASN A 37 -5.05 1.08 9.66
CA ASN A 37 -4.39 -0.19 9.32
C ASN A 37 -2.93 0.00 8.90
N MET A 38 -2.65 0.95 8.01
CA MET A 38 -1.29 1.27 7.56
C MET A 38 -0.39 1.71 8.73
N CYS A 39 -0.89 2.61 9.57
CA CYS A 39 -0.15 3.11 10.74
C CYS A 39 0.04 2.07 11.83
N TYR A 40 -0.96 1.20 12.07
CA TYR A 40 -0.83 0.08 13.00
C TYR A 40 0.20 -0.96 12.51
N ALA A 41 0.15 -1.34 11.23
CA ALA A 41 1.10 -2.28 10.65
C ALA A 41 2.54 -1.77 10.72
N SER A 42 2.75 -0.49 10.40
CA SER A 42 4.04 0.19 10.52
C SER A 42 4.59 0.15 11.95
N ASN A 43 3.74 0.42 12.95
CA ASN A 43 4.14 0.42 14.37
C ASN A 43 4.61 -0.96 14.86
N ARG A 44 4.03 -2.04 14.34
CA ARG A 44 4.45 -3.41 14.70
C ARG A 44 5.87 -3.76 14.23
N GLY A 45 6.55 -2.86 13.51
CA GLY A 45 7.84 -3.14 12.90
C GLY A 45 7.71 -4.20 11.79
N VAL A 46 6.49 -4.40 11.29
CA VAL A 46 6.20 -5.21 10.10
C VAL A 46 6.50 -4.34 8.89
N TYR A 47 7.74 -3.85 8.81
CA TYR A 47 8.22 -3.11 7.66
C TYR A 47 8.90 -4.07 6.71
N PHE A 48 8.34 -4.17 5.51
CA PHE A 48 8.97 -4.82 4.39
C PHE A 48 8.95 -3.85 3.24
N ALA A 49 10.08 -3.73 2.53
CA ALA A 49 10.13 -2.95 1.31
C ALA A 49 9.07 -3.50 0.33
N MET A 50 8.08 -2.66 0.00
CA MET A 50 6.99 -3.03 -0.89
C MET A 50 7.40 -2.71 -2.33
N HIS A 51 7.20 -3.65 -3.23
CA HIS A 51 7.52 -3.49 -4.64
C HIS A 51 6.25 -3.75 -5.44
N PHE A 52 5.93 -2.89 -6.41
CA PHE A 52 4.72 -3.06 -7.21
C PHE A 52 4.76 -4.37 -8.00
N ASP A 53 3.65 -5.12 -7.97
CA ASP A 53 3.43 -6.32 -8.78
C ASP A 53 2.33 -6.06 -9.84
N PRO A 54 2.68 -6.01 -11.13
CA PRO A 54 1.70 -5.87 -12.20
C PRO A 54 0.87 -7.15 -12.43
N ASP A 55 1.34 -8.33 -12.01
CA ASP A 55 0.64 -9.59 -12.21
C ASP A 55 -0.58 -9.68 -11.28
N THR A 56 -1.75 -9.44 -11.84
CA THR A 56 -3.01 -9.48 -11.11
C THR A 56 -3.35 -10.88 -10.59
N ASN A 57 -2.77 -11.95 -11.15
CA ASN A 57 -3.03 -13.31 -10.70
C ASN A 57 -2.46 -13.57 -9.30
N ASN A 58 -1.43 -12.83 -8.89
CA ASN A 58 -0.84 -12.97 -7.56
C ASN A 58 -1.72 -12.36 -6.46
N ARG A 59 -2.65 -11.47 -6.80
CA ARG A 59 -3.41 -10.70 -5.81
C ARG A 59 -4.43 -11.55 -5.04
N GLY A 60 -5.10 -12.48 -5.71
CA GLY A 60 -6.07 -13.39 -5.08
C GLY A 60 -5.41 -14.28 -4.00
N PRO A 61 -4.35 -15.03 -4.34
CA PRO A 61 -3.59 -15.82 -3.36
C PRO A 61 -3.05 -14.98 -2.19
N ARG A 62 -2.60 -13.74 -2.45
CA ARG A 62 -2.15 -12.81 -1.40
C ARG A 62 -3.28 -12.37 -0.47
N ARG A 63 -4.49 -12.12 -0.98
CA ARG A 63 -5.68 -11.83 -0.16
C ARG A 63 -6.11 -13.00 0.68
N GLN A 64 -6.03 -14.20 0.11
CA GLN A 64 -6.27 -15.43 0.86
C GLN A 64 -5.25 -15.62 1.97
N ALA A 65 -3.96 -15.38 1.70
CA ALA A 65 -2.91 -15.39 2.71
C ALA A 65 -3.16 -14.36 3.82
N ALA A 66 -3.61 -13.15 3.44
CA ALA A 66 -3.94 -12.06 4.36
C ALA A 66 -5.18 -12.35 5.24
N GLY A 67 -6.09 -13.22 4.80
CA GLY A 67 -7.36 -13.52 5.49
C GLY A 67 -8.53 -12.68 5.02
N CYS A 68 -8.39 -12.04 3.86
CA CYS A 68 -9.47 -11.34 3.18
C CYS A 68 -10.24 -12.24 2.20
N LEU A 69 -9.89 -13.53 2.11
CA LEU A 69 -10.62 -14.59 1.39
C LEU A 69 -10.72 -15.87 2.26
N PRO A 70 -11.65 -16.81 1.97
CA PRO A 70 -12.65 -16.79 0.89
C PRO A 70 -13.74 -15.74 1.11
N ASN A 71 -14.52 -15.48 0.07
CA ASN A 71 -15.71 -14.64 0.11
C ASN A 71 -16.94 -15.50 0.50
N PRO A 72 -17.75 -15.15 1.52
CA PRO A 72 -17.67 -13.96 2.39
C PRO A 72 -16.54 -14.02 3.41
N ASN A 73 -15.73 -12.95 3.44
CA ASN A 73 -14.60 -12.83 4.36
C ASN A 73 -15.11 -12.50 5.79
N ARG A 74 -14.19 -12.44 6.76
CA ARG A 74 -14.54 -12.15 8.17
C ARG A 74 -15.32 -10.84 8.35
N CYS A 75 -15.06 -9.84 7.52
CA CYS A 75 -15.67 -8.53 7.61
C CYS A 75 -17.11 -8.52 7.07
N SER A 76 -17.46 -9.37 6.10
CA SER A 76 -18.84 -9.49 5.64
C SER A 76 -19.67 -10.48 6.48
N THR A 77 -19.04 -11.50 7.05
CA THR A 77 -19.72 -12.50 7.91
C THR A 77 -19.92 -12.05 9.35
N SER A 78 -18.98 -11.28 9.91
CA SER A 78 -19.04 -10.77 11.29
C SER A 78 -18.42 -9.37 11.36
N PRO A 79 -19.06 -8.38 10.70
CA PRO A 79 -18.56 -7.01 10.69
C PRO A 79 -18.52 -6.43 12.11
N PRO A 80 -17.48 -5.67 12.47
CA PRO A 80 -17.44 -4.95 13.75
C PRO A 80 -18.52 -3.85 13.83
N THR A 81 -18.94 -3.32 12.66
CA THR A 81 -20.05 -2.38 12.51
C THR A 81 -20.72 -2.61 11.16
N PRO A 82 -22.03 -2.34 10.97
CA PRO A 82 -22.71 -2.55 9.69
C PRO A 82 -22.07 -1.88 8.47
N GLN A 83 -21.25 -0.84 8.67
CA GLN A 83 -20.55 -0.12 7.62
C GLN A 83 -19.19 -0.74 7.26
N ARG A 84 -18.57 -1.50 8.16
CA ARG A 84 -17.21 -2.05 8.01
C ARG A 84 -17.23 -3.49 7.50
N VAL A 85 -17.66 -3.64 6.26
CA VAL A 85 -17.99 -4.94 5.65
C VAL A 85 -16.91 -5.48 4.71
N THR A 86 -15.89 -4.67 4.40
CA THR A 86 -14.81 -5.07 3.49
C THR A 86 -13.49 -5.24 4.25
N CYS A 87 -12.60 -6.07 3.72
CA CYS A 87 -11.31 -6.38 4.34
C CYS A 87 -10.21 -5.58 3.64
N ASP A 88 -9.53 -4.71 4.38
CA ASP A 88 -8.31 -4.02 3.98
C ASP A 88 -7.07 -4.81 4.39
N GLU A 89 -6.01 -4.71 3.61
CA GLU A 89 -4.75 -5.44 3.79
C GLU A 89 -3.53 -4.52 3.63
N TYR A 90 -2.61 -4.57 4.60
CA TYR A 90 -1.32 -3.91 4.52
C TYR A 90 -0.19 -4.86 4.96
N PRO A 91 0.83 -5.13 4.13
CA PRO A 91 1.06 -4.61 2.78
C PRO A 91 -0.03 -4.95 1.76
N PHE A 92 -0.14 -4.13 0.70
CA PHE A 92 -1.19 -4.29 -0.31
C PHE A 92 -0.98 -5.56 -1.13
N ALA A 93 -2.07 -6.25 -1.52
CA ALA A 93 -1.98 -7.44 -2.38
C ALA A 93 -1.37 -7.15 -3.77
N SER A 94 -1.39 -5.89 -4.22
CA SER A 94 -0.72 -5.38 -5.42
C SER A 94 0.79 -5.16 -5.26
N THR A 95 1.36 -5.50 -4.10
CA THR A 95 2.79 -5.39 -3.84
C THR A 95 3.39 -6.74 -3.43
N HIS A 96 4.70 -6.86 -3.60
CA HIS A 96 5.49 -8.01 -3.25
C HIS A 96 6.77 -7.60 -2.49
N GLY A 97 7.32 -8.51 -1.70
CA GLY A 97 8.63 -8.34 -1.05
C GLY A 97 9.79 -8.77 -1.96
N THR A 98 11.04 -8.50 -1.55
CA THR A 98 12.26 -8.83 -2.31
C THR A 98 12.82 -10.24 -2.09
N GLY A 99 12.08 -11.15 -1.44
CA GLY A 99 12.51 -12.54 -1.15
C GLY A 99 11.38 -13.58 -1.19
N ASN A 100 11.75 -14.87 -1.28
CA ASN A 100 10.88 -16.06 -1.17
C ASN A 100 9.52 -16.00 -1.91
N GLY A 101 9.54 -15.87 -3.24
CA GLY A 101 8.30 -15.93 -4.04
C GLY A 101 7.39 -14.71 -3.90
N GLY A 102 7.93 -13.60 -3.38
CA GLY A 102 7.27 -12.29 -3.40
C GLY A 102 6.27 -12.06 -2.26
N TRP A 103 6.04 -13.01 -1.37
CA TRP A 103 5.23 -12.76 -0.17
C TRP A 103 6.09 -12.39 1.03
N TYR A 104 5.54 -11.55 1.90
CA TYR A 104 6.12 -11.11 3.16
C TYR A 104 6.16 -12.28 4.18
N SER A 105 7.03 -13.26 3.94
CA SER A 105 7.15 -14.48 4.76
C SER A 105 7.72 -14.14 6.14
N GLY A 106 6.94 -14.38 7.21
CA GLY A 106 7.37 -14.28 8.60
C GLY A 106 6.35 -13.63 9.53
N THR A 107 5.60 -12.65 9.04
CA THR A 107 4.55 -11.95 9.82
C THR A 107 3.26 -11.72 9.05
N GLY A 108 3.22 -11.91 7.72
CA GLY A 108 2.04 -11.72 6.88
C GLY A 108 1.50 -10.28 6.85
N ALA A 109 0.33 -10.11 6.21
CA ALA A 109 -0.35 -8.81 6.11
C ALA A 109 -1.21 -8.54 7.35
N THR A 110 -1.22 -7.29 7.80
CA THR A 110 -2.18 -6.78 8.77
C THR A 110 -3.47 -6.46 8.06
N THR A 111 -4.60 -6.96 8.59
CA THR A 111 -5.92 -6.70 8.03
C THR A 111 -6.83 -5.98 9.01
N ARG A 112 -7.71 -5.15 8.44
CA ARG A 112 -8.75 -4.42 9.19
C ARG A 112 -10.05 -4.43 8.39
N CYS A 113 -11.19 -4.50 9.08
CA CYS A 113 -12.47 -4.28 8.42
C CYS A 113 -12.72 -2.79 8.22
N VAL A 114 -12.95 -2.38 6.97
CA VAL A 114 -13.17 -1.00 6.55
C VAL A 114 -14.49 -0.89 5.79
N SER A 115 -14.93 0.33 5.49
CA SER A 115 -16.13 0.51 4.67
C SER A 115 -15.85 0.33 3.18
N SER A 116 -16.87 -0.07 2.42
CA SER A 116 -16.76 -0.22 0.95
C SER A 116 -16.36 1.09 0.25
N PHE A 117 -16.68 2.24 0.85
CA PHE A 117 -16.24 3.54 0.36
C PHE A 117 -14.72 3.71 0.50
N GLU A 118 -14.18 3.47 1.69
CA GLU A 118 -12.74 3.61 1.95
C GLU A 118 -11.91 2.62 1.11
N CYS A 119 -12.40 1.40 1.05
CA CYS A 119 -11.94 0.31 0.22
C CYS A 119 -11.82 0.69 -1.26
N SER A 120 -12.87 1.33 -1.81
CA SER A 120 -12.88 1.80 -3.19
C SER A 120 -11.96 3.01 -3.40
N SER A 121 -11.91 3.91 -2.43
CA SER A 121 -11.05 5.10 -2.44
C SER A 121 -9.57 4.71 -2.46
N GLN A 122 -9.15 3.82 -1.55
CA GLN A 122 -7.78 3.30 -1.50
C GLN A 122 -7.38 2.59 -2.79
N GLY A 123 -8.22 1.67 -3.29
CA GLY A 123 -7.97 0.95 -4.54
C GLY A 123 -7.80 1.90 -5.73
N GLY A 124 -8.58 2.98 -5.73
CA GLY A 124 -8.47 4.08 -6.70
C GLY A 124 -7.15 4.83 -6.64
N THR A 125 -6.79 5.30 -5.44
CA THR A 125 -5.51 5.97 -5.19
C THR A 125 -4.33 5.12 -5.64
N LEU A 126 -4.32 3.84 -5.26
CA LEU A 126 -3.27 2.89 -5.66
C LEU A 126 -3.23 2.72 -7.18
N SER A 127 -4.39 2.63 -7.83
CA SER A 127 -4.47 2.52 -9.29
C SER A 127 -3.83 3.72 -9.99
N SER A 128 -4.20 4.94 -9.60
CA SER A 128 -3.66 6.17 -10.15
C SER A 128 -2.16 6.32 -9.89
N PHE A 129 -1.74 5.96 -8.68
CA PHE A 129 -0.33 5.96 -8.31
C PHE A 129 0.50 4.96 -9.12
N TYR A 130 0.02 3.72 -9.30
CA TYR A 130 0.74 2.73 -10.13
C TYR A 130 0.82 3.17 -11.59
N GLN A 131 -0.21 3.87 -12.08
CA GLN A 131 -0.21 4.44 -13.41
C GLN A 131 0.85 5.55 -13.57
N SER A 132 1.10 6.35 -12.53
CA SER A 132 2.01 7.50 -12.61
C SER A 132 3.47 7.13 -12.91
N PHE A 133 3.92 5.94 -12.48
CA PHE A 133 5.24 5.40 -12.83
C PHE A 133 5.20 4.36 -13.96
N GLY A 134 4.09 4.25 -14.69
CA GLY A 134 3.96 3.35 -15.83
C GLY A 134 3.85 1.87 -15.45
N ARG A 135 3.52 1.55 -14.19
CA ARG A 135 3.27 0.18 -13.71
C ARG A 135 4.47 -0.76 -13.91
N VAL A 136 5.68 -0.23 -13.73
CA VAL A 136 6.91 -1.01 -13.84
C VAL A 136 7.02 -1.97 -12.67
N ASP A 137 7.18 -3.27 -12.98
CA ASP A 137 7.38 -4.32 -11.97
C ASP A 137 8.61 -4.02 -11.11
N GLY A 138 8.54 -4.33 -9.83
CA GLY A 138 9.65 -4.11 -8.92
C GLY A 138 9.90 -2.64 -8.55
N THR A 139 9.06 -1.68 -8.96
CA THR A 139 9.16 -0.31 -8.45
C THR A 139 8.87 -0.31 -6.95
N GLN A 140 9.84 0.15 -6.14
CA GLN A 140 9.63 0.30 -4.70
C GLN A 140 8.50 1.31 -4.44
N VAL A 141 7.59 0.95 -3.55
CA VAL A 141 6.43 1.73 -3.15
C VAL A 141 6.60 2.15 -1.70
N ASP A 142 6.73 3.45 -1.52
CA ASP A 142 6.70 4.12 -0.24
C ASP A 142 5.32 4.72 0.01
N VAL A 143 4.90 4.76 1.27
CA VAL A 143 3.56 5.22 1.65
C VAL A 143 3.68 6.30 2.69
N VAL A 144 3.00 7.42 2.45
CA VAL A 144 2.80 8.49 3.41
C VAL A 144 1.31 8.71 3.63
N VAL A 145 0.97 9.19 4.82
CA VAL A 145 -0.39 9.57 5.20
C VAL A 145 -0.43 11.04 5.61
N GLU A 146 -1.55 11.71 5.37
CA GLU A 146 -1.79 13.09 5.77
C GLU A 146 -3.17 13.26 6.42
N ASN A 147 -3.41 14.45 6.99
CA ASN A 147 -4.68 14.83 7.61
C ASN A 147 -5.19 13.87 8.70
N TYR A 148 -4.29 13.18 9.39
CA TYR A 148 -4.63 12.39 10.57
C TYR A 148 -4.67 13.29 11.82
N SER A 149 -5.47 12.89 12.81
CA SER A 149 -5.64 13.58 14.10
C SER A 149 -6.07 12.58 15.17
N SER A 150 -6.17 13.02 16.43
CA SER A 150 -6.62 12.13 17.51
C SER A 150 -8.05 11.60 17.31
N THR A 151 -8.82 12.19 16.40
CA THR A 151 -10.18 11.76 16.02
C THR A 151 -10.27 11.16 14.63
N VAL A 152 -9.28 11.40 13.76
CA VAL A 152 -9.21 10.89 12.37
C VAL A 152 -7.97 10.03 12.23
N ALA A 153 -8.13 8.72 12.00
CA ALA A 153 -7.02 7.78 12.02
C ALA A 153 -6.11 7.90 13.28
N PRO A 154 -6.66 7.75 14.50
CA PRO A 154 -5.92 7.96 15.75
C PRO A 154 -4.66 7.11 15.88
N TYR A 155 -4.58 5.96 15.21
CA TYR A 155 -3.40 5.09 15.28
C TYR A 155 -2.22 5.66 14.48
N CYS A 156 -2.46 6.62 13.58
CA CYS A 156 -1.41 7.42 12.98
C CYS A 156 -0.85 8.50 13.92
N ASN A 157 -1.53 8.83 15.03
CA ASN A 157 -0.94 9.64 16.10
C ASN A 157 -0.25 8.75 17.13
N ASN A 158 -0.95 7.70 17.56
CA ASN A 158 -0.47 6.79 18.57
C ASN A 158 -0.95 5.37 18.27
N ALA A 159 -0.17 4.65 17.46
CA ALA A 159 -0.49 3.26 17.12
C ALA A 159 -0.48 2.31 18.34
N GLY A 160 0.12 2.70 19.47
CA GLY A 160 0.02 1.96 20.74
C GLY A 160 -1.37 2.00 21.37
N MET A 161 -2.31 2.81 20.85
CA MET A 161 -3.72 2.82 21.25
C MET A 161 -4.58 1.81 20.49
N ALA A 162 -4.04 1.16 19.46
CA ALA A 162 -4.78 0.18 18.69
C ALA A 162 -5.13 -1.04 19.56
N PRO A 163 -6.41 -1.39 19.74
CA PRO A 163 -6.77 -2.65 20.36
C PRO A 163 -6.45 -3.79 19.39
N ASP A 164 -5.64 -4.76 19.84
CA ASP A 164 -5.24 -5.93 19.03
C ASP A 164 -6.45 -6.65 18.40
N ALA A 165 -7.62 -6.63 19.06
CA ALA A 165 -8.84 -7.30 18.61
C ALA A 165 -9.44 -6.73 17.30
N ASP A 166 -9.15 -5.48 16.96
CA ASP A 166 -9.63 -4.87 15.72
C ASP A 166 -8.81 -5.28 14.49
N PHE A 167 -7.63 -5.86 14.71
CA PHE A 167 -6.66 -6.19 13.69
C PHE A 167 -6.43 -7.70 13.63
N GLN A 168 -6.21 -8.22 12.42
CA GLN A 168 -5.73 -9.59 12.27
C GLN A 168 -4.47 -9.61 11.45
N THR A 169 -3.77 -10.73 11.53
CA THR A 169 -2.52 -10.95 10.82
C THR A 169 -2.64 -12.24 10.02
N GLY A 170 -2.48 -12.12 8.72
CA GLY A 170 -2.48 -13.25 7.80
C GLY A 170 -1.21 -14.09 7.87
N GLY A 171 -1.26 -15.29 7.27
CA GLY A 171 -0.12 -16.19 7.13
C GLY A 171 0.58 -16.06 5.77
N ALA A 172 1.44 -17.03 5.43
CA ALA A 172 1.89 -17.22 4.05
C ALA A 172 0.73 -17.75 3.17
N PRO A 173 0.74 -17.51 1.84
CA PRO A 173 -0.23 -18.12 0.95
C PRO A 173 -0.17 -19.64 1.11
N PRO A 174 -1.32 -20.32 1.30
CA PRO A 174 -1.32 -21.77 1.36
C PRO A 174 -0.78 -22.32 0.03
N ASN A 175 0.10 -23.33 0.08
CA ASN A 175 0.32 -24.13 -1.14
C ASN A 175 -1.01 -24.80 -1.51
N ARG A 176 -1.20 -25.15 -2.79
CA ARG A 176 -2.41 -25.85 -3.29
C ARG A 176 -2.80 -27.11 -2.47
N ARG A 177 -1.90 -27.64 -1.63
CA ARG A 177 -2.10 -28.83 -0.78
C ARG A 177 -2.44 -28.52 0.69
N ASP A 178 -2.37 -27.27 1.14
CA ASP A 178 -2.50 -26.89 2.55
C ASP A 178 -3.91 -26.34 2.90
N LEU A 179 -4.94 -26.70 2.11
CA LEU A 179 -6.33 -26.36 2.39
C LEU A 179 -6.92 -27.29 3.45
N LEU A 180 -6.29 -27.34 4.62
CA LEU A 180 -6.84 -27.91 5.82
C LEU A 180 -6.58 -26.91 6.96
N ASP A 181 -7.69 -26.42 7.51
CA ASP A 181 -7.88 -25.88 8.86
C ASP A 181 -6.75 -25.06 9.52
N GLY A 182 -6.98 -23.75 9.61
CA GLY A 182 -6.51 -22.95 10.75
C GLY A 182 -5.56 -21.83 10.41
N PHE A 183 -6.14 -20.63 10.25
CA PHE A 183 -5.43 -19.35 10.34
C PHE A 183 -4.56 -19.31 11.61
N SER A 184 -3.24 -19.33 11.43
CA SER A 184 -2.31 -19.11 12.55
C SER A 184 -2.42 -17.65 12.97
N THR A 185 -2.97 -17.42 14.17
CA THR A 185 -3.03 -16.11 14.79
C THR A 185 -1.62 -15.69 15.19
N GLY A 186 -0.98 -14.92 14.31
CA GLY A 186 0.35 -14.36 14.54
C GLY A 186 0.43 -13.70 15.92
N GLY A 187 1.43 -14.10 16.70
CA GLY A 187 1.56 -13.78 18.12
C GLY A 187 1.51 -12.29 18.48
N LYS A 188 1.32 -12.05 19.78
CA LYS A 188 1.24 -10.72 20.41
C LYS A 188 2.38 -9.82 19.91
N PRO A 189 2.09 -8.62 19.38
CA PRO A 189 3.13 -7.74 18.82
C PRO A 189 4.16 -7.36 19.90
N PRO A 190 5.45 -7.20 19.55
CA PRO A 190 6.38 -6.50 20.41
C PRO A 190 5.92 -5.04 20.55
N VAL A 191 5.77 -4.58 21.79
CA VAL A 191 5.47 -3.17 22.10
C VAL A 191 6.74 -2.36 21.84
N ARG A 192 7.01 -1.99 20.59
CA ARG A 192 8.02 -0.99 20.26
C ARG A 192 7.31 0.26 19.79
N ARG A 193 7.63 1.42 20.39
CA ARG A 193 7.31 2.70 19.77
C ARG A 193 8.16 2.79 18.50
N ALA A 194 7.55 2.56 17.35
CA ALA A 194 8.21 2.81 16.07
C ALA A 194 8.65 4.28 16.02
N GLU A 195 9.83 4.53 15.44
CA GLU A 195 10.26 5.89 15.13
C GLU A 195 9.22 6.57 14.24
N VAL A 196 8.96 7.85 14.50
CA VAL A 196 8.01 8.65 13.74
C VAL A 196 8.81 9.46 12.71
N TYR A 197 8.37 9.42 11.46
CA TYR A 197 8.97 10.13 10.35
C TYR A 197 7.93 11.09 9.76
N GLU A 198 7.96 12.34 10.21
CA GLU A 198 7.07 13.41 9.76
C GLU A 198 7.84 14.42 8.92
N TYR A 199 7.17 14.95 7.91
CA TYR A 199 7.77 15.81 6.89
C TYR A 199 6.83 16.94 6.52
N ARG A 200 7.43 18.06 6.10
CA ARG A 200 6.74 19.13 5.40
C ARG A 200 7.05 19.08 3.91
N THR A 201 6.03 19.31 3.09
CA THR A 201 6.16 19.36 1.64
C THR A 201 6.27 20.80 1.11
N ALA A 202 6.68 20.96 -0.16
CA ALA A 202 6.71 22.26 -0.82
C ALA A 202 5.31 22.88 -0.95
N GLY A 203 4.27 22.05 -1.08
CA GLY A 203 2.86 22.43 -0.97
C GLY A 203 2.38 22.76 0.46
N ASN A 204 3.28 22.81 1.44
CA ASN A 204 2.99 23.07 2.86
C ASN A 204 2.06 22.02 3.50
N ARG A 205 2.10 20.78 3.02
CA ARG A 205 1.42 19.63 3.64
C ARG A 205 2.29 19.05 4.74
N THR A 206 1.66 18.53 5.79
CA THR A 206 2.34 17.70 6.79
C THR A 206 1.99 16.26 6.52
N VAL A 207 3.02 15.44 6.25
CA VAL A 207 2.86 14.03 5.90
C VAL A 207 3.67 13.17 6.87
N ARG A 208 3.15 11.98 7.17
CA ARG A 208 3.83 10.96 7.96
C ARG A 208 4.16 9.76 7.08
N SER A 209 5.42 9.37 7.03
CA SER A 209 5.82 8.14 6.37
C SER A 209 5.48 6.92 7.23
N VAL A 210 4.87 5.92 6.59
CA VAL A 210 4.59 4.61 7.19
C VAL A 210 5.59 3.54 6.73
N THR A 211 6.42 3.83 5.73
CA THR A 211 7.48 2.96 5.21
C THR A 211 8.88 3.31 5.71
N GLY A 212 9.00 4.28 6.62
CA GLY A 212 10.28 4.65 7.22
C GLY A 212 10.83 5.99 6.73
N PRO A 213 12.13 6.28 6.91
CA PRO A 213 12.67 7.59 6.57
C PRO A 213 12.69 7.81 5.06
N LEU A 214 12.22 8.99 4.65
CA LEU A 214 12.33 9.53 3.29
C LEU A 214 13.44 10.60 3.23
N GLU A 215 14.01 10.78 2.05
CA GLU A 215 15.06 11.78 1.78
C GLU A 215 14.44 13.16 1.51
N ILE A 216 15.14 14.22 1.93
CA ILE A 216 14.76 15.57 1.56
C ILE A 216 14.98 15.74 0.05
N GLY A 217 13.97 16.29 -0.64
CA GLY A 217 13.93 16.40 -2.10
C GLY A 217 13.21 15.24 -2.78
N SER A 218 12.88 14.16 -2.07
CA SER A 218 12.05 13.07 -2.62
C SER A 218 10.70 13.60 -3.10
N GLU A 219 10.26 13.10 -4.25
CA GLU A 219 8.96 13.38 -4.84
C GLU A 219 7.90 12.45 -4.26
N ILE A 220 6.76 13.03 -3.88
CA ILE A 220 5.58 12.29 -3.43
C ILE A 220 4.44 12.52 -4.43
N PHE A 221 3.73 11.47 -4.75
CA PHE A 221 2.53 11.53 -5.56
C PHE A 221 1.31 11.77 -4.65
N VAL A 222 0.56 12.81 -4.96
CA VAL A 222 -0.69 13.18 -4.32
C VAL A 222 -1.81 12.94 -5.34
N PRO A 223 -2.54 11.81 -5.25
CA PRO A 223 -3.65 11.52 -6.14
C PRO A 223 -4.75 12.57 -6.02
N ASN A 224 -5.51 12.78 -7.08
CA ASN A 224 -6.69 13.63 -7.02
C ASN A 224 -7.80 12.94 -6.19
N ASP A 225 -8.19 13.55 -5.06
CA ASP A 225 -9.24 13.05 -4.13
C ASP A 225 -10.65 12.90 -4.74
N GLY A 226 -10.80 13.27 -6.02
CA GLY A 226 -12.02 13.15 -6.79
C GLY A 226 -11.83 12.44 -8.14
N TRP A 227 -10.79 11.61 -8.33
CA TRP A 227 -10.58 10.94 -9.63
C TRP A 227 -11.79 10.07 -10.04
N GLN A 228 -12.51 9.48 -9.07
CA GLN A 228 -13.78 8.77 -9.31
C GLN A 228 -14.90 9.68 -9.84
N ASN A 229 -14.78 11.00 -9.64
CA ASN A 229 -15.66 12.00 -10.20
C ASN A 229 -15.26 12.43 -11.61
N ASN A 230 -14.08 12.05 -12.11
CA ASN A 230 -13.66 12.33 -13.47
C ASN A 230 -14.66 11.69 -14.45
N PRO A 231 -15.19 12.44 -15.44
CA PRO A 231 -16.15 11.93 -16.41
C PRO A 231 -15.71 10.66 -17.14
N LYS A 232 -14.40 10.53 -17.46
CA LYS A 232 -13.83 9.34 -18.12
C LYS A 232 -13.95 8.09 -17.24
N VAL A 233 -13.64 8.25 -15.95
CA VAL A 233 -13.73 7.19 -14.94
C VAL A 233 -15.19 6.82 -14.67
N LYS A 234 -16.06 7.82 -14.46
CA LYS A 234 -17.51 7.59 -14.27
C LYS A 234 -18.13 6.82 -15.43
N ALA A 235 -17.77 7.16 -16.67
CA ALA A 235 -18.27 6.48 -17.86
C ALA A 235 -17.81 5.03 -17.98
N MET A 236 -16.64 4.67 -17.44
CA MET A 236 -16.15 3.29 -17.38
C MET A 236 -16.82 2.50 -16.25
N LEU A 237 -16.88 3.06 -15.05
CA LEU A 237 -17.49 2.41 -13.88
C LEU A 237 -19.00 2.16 -14.07
N ALA A 238 -19.71 3.10 -14.72
CA ALA A 238 -21.14 2.94 -15.00
C ALA A 238 -21.47 1.78 -15.97
N ARG A 239 -20.50 1.26 -16.72
CA ARG A 239 -20.72 0.17 -17.69
C ARG A 239 -20.59 -1.24 -17.10
N ARG A 240 -20.18 -1.40 -15.83
CA ARG A 240 -19.78 -2.70 -15.26
C ARG A 240 -20.26 -2.91 -13.83
N GLN A 241 -21.58 -2.85 -13.61
CA GLN A 241 -22.19 -3.01 -12.27
C GLN A 241 -22.10 -4.43 -11.66
N ASP A 242 -21.45 -5.41 -12.29
CA ASP A 242 -21.52 -6.84 -11.90
C ASP A 242 -20.19 -7.46 -11.37
N ASP A 243 -19.14 -6.70 -11.07
CA ASP A 243 -17.89 -7.29 -10.56
C ASP A 243 -17.85 -7.31 -9.02
N ASP A 244 -18.04 -8.51 -8.45
CA ASP A 244 -18.06 -8.83 -7.02
C ASP A 244 -16.76 -8.49 -6.25
N GLU A 245 -16.95 -7.75 -5.16
CA GLU A 245 -16.39 -7.94 -3.81
C GLU A 245 -14.86 -8.01 -3.58
N GLY A 246 -14.26 -6.86 -3.25
CA GLY A 246 -13.04 -6.76 -2.43
C GLY A 246 -12.39 -5.36 -2.45
N CYS A 247 -11.53 -5.05 -1.45
CA CYS A 247 -10.71 -3.82 -1.39
C CYS A 247 -9.55 -3.80 -2.36
N THR A 248 -9.90 -4.01 -3.60
CA THR A 248 -8.94 -4.29 -4.63
C THR A 248 -9.09 -3.19 -5.65
N GLY A 249 -7.96 -2.55 -5.96
CA GLY A 249 -7.69 -1.91 -7.25
C GLY A 249 -8.03 -2.89 -8.36
N SER A 250 -9.32 -3.08 -8.63
CA SER A 250 -9.85 -4.12 -9.50
C SER A 250 -9.30 -3.88 -10.89
N LYS A 251 -9.31 -4.92 -11.74
CA LYS A 251 -9.00 -4.72 -13.16
C LYS A 251 -9.78 -3.51 -13.72
N VAL A 252 -11.01 -3.31 -13.25
CA VAL A 252 -11.85 -2.17 -13.63
C VAL A 252 -11.29 -0.83 -13.14
N GLN A 253 -10.83 -0.70 -11.89
CA GLN A 253 -10.22 0.55 -11.42
C GLN A 253 -8.89 0.85 -12.11
N ILE A 254 -8.15 -0.19 -12.49
CA ILE A 254 -6.93 -0.09 -13.31
C ILE A 254 -7.26 0.37 -14.73
N ASP A 255 -8.21 -0.30 -15.37
CA ASP A 255 -8.65 0.03 -16.72
C ASP A 255 -9.26 1.45 -16.73
N ALA A 256 -9.96 1.88 -15.67
CA ALA A 256 -10.50 3.23 -15.53
C ALA A 256 -9.41 4.30 -15.35
N ALA A 257 -8.40 4.04 -14.50
CA ALA A 257 -7.28 4.96 -14.32
C ALA A 257 -6.43 5.10 -15.59
N SER A 258 -6.35 4.07 -16.43
CA SER A 258 -5.63 4.13 -17.72
C SER A 258 -6.23 5.12 -18.74
N LEU A 259 -7.46 5.61 -18.50
CA LEU A 259 -8.10 6.63 -19.32
C LEU A 259 -7.66 8.05 -18.98
N LEU A 260 -6.96 8.23 -17.85
CA LEU A 260 -6.57 9.52 -17.32
C LEU A 260 -5.15 9.88 -17.77
N GLU A 261 -4.97 11.15 -18.12
CA GLU A 261 -3.65 11.76 -18.34
C GLU A 261 -2.95 11.99 -16.99
N ASN A 262 -1.61 12.16 -17.01
CA ASN A 262 -0.82 12.20 -15.77
C ASN A 262 -1.24 13.32 -14.80
N ASP A 263 -1.64 14.47 -15.32
CA ASP A 263 -2.18 15.60 -14.56
C ASP A 263 -3.61 15.35 -14.05
N GLU A 264 -4.36 14.46 -14.70
CA GLU A 264 -5.68 14.01 -14.23
C GLU A 264 -5.59 12.95 -13.11
N LEU A 265 -4.46 12.23 -13.00
CA LEU A 265 -4.23 11.22 -11.96
C LEU A 265 -3.97 11.85 -10.59
N GLY A 266 -3.25 12.97 -10.58
CA GLY A 266 -2.80 13.64 -9.37
C GLY A 266 -1.70 14.65 -9.64
N ALA A 267 -1.06 15.12 -8.59
CA ALA A 267 0.08 16.03 -8.65
C ALA A 267 1.28 15.44 -7.91
N THR A 268 2.48 15.88 -8.29
CA THR A 268 3.71 15.60 -7.55
C THR A 268 4.02 16.77 -6.61
N ASP A 269 4.38 16.47 -5.36
CA ASP A 269 4.90 17.42 -4.38
C ASP A 269 6.29 16.95 -3.91
N LYS A 270 7.06 17.81 -3.24
CA LYS A 270 8.43 17.51 -2.79
C LYS A 270 8.55 17.63 -1.30
N ILE A 271 9.25 16.68 -0.68
CA ILE A 271 9.66 16.78 0.72
C ILE A 271 10.72 17.87 0.82
N VAL A 272 10.50 18.87 1.68
CA VAL A 272 11.43 20.00 1.86
C VAL A 272 12.04 20.06 3.25
N GLU A 273 11.39 19.44 4.24
CA GLU A 273 11.82 19.50 5.64
C GLU A 273 11.34 18.25 6.39
N ARG A 274 12.16 17.78 7.34
CA ARG A 274 11.78 16.77 8.34
C ARG A 274 11.38 17.50 9.62
N LEU A 275 10.25 17.12 10.20
CA LEU A 275 9.67 17.71 11.42
C LEU A 275 10.11 16.96 12.69
#